data_AF-A0A8S3GS54-F1
#
_entry.id   AF-A0A8S3GS54-F1
#
_cell.length_a   1.000
_cell.length_b   1.000
_cell.length_c   1.000
_cell.angle_alpha   90.00
_cell.angle_beta   90.00
_cell.angle_gamma   90.00
#
_symmetry.space_group_name_H-M   'P 1'
#
loop_
_entity.id
_entity.type
_entity.pdbx_description
1 polymer ?
#
loop_
_entity_poly.entity_id
_entity_poly.type
_entity_poly.pdbx_seq_one_letter_code
_entity_poly.pdbx_strand_id
1 'polypeptide(L)'
;VVSLAELGFVHIKGLSVLRSFRLLRIFKLAKSWQTLNRLMATIGKSIGALANLTLVLVIFIFIFSVVGMQLFGQKYTEKFGKDIPRWNFCDFFHSFMIVFRVLCGEWIESMWTCLECAGWPCIPFFILTFLVGNLV
;
A
#
# COMPACT_ATOMS: atom_id res chain seq x y z
N VAL A 1 -22.95 10.60 -14.74
CA VAL A 1 -21.63 10.46 -15.42
C VAL A 1 -21.09 9.04 -15.25
N VAL A 2 -20.73 8.58 -14.05
CA VAL A 2 -20.22 7.20 -13.82
C VAL A 2 -21.20 6.11 -14.28
N SER A 3 -22.49 6.22 -13.97
CA SER A 3 -23.52 5.26 -14.45
C SER A 3 -23.81 5.32 -15.96
N LEU A 4 -23.43 6.43 -16.62
CA LEU A 4 -23.56 6.60 -18.07
C LEU A 4 -22.34 5.98 -18.79
N ALA A 5 -21.15 6.10 -18.20
CA ALA A 5 -19.95 5.39 -18.65
C ALA A 5 -20.10 3.87 -18.50
N GLU A 6 -20.73 3.37 -17.43
CA GLU A 6 -21.03 1.93 -17.27
C GLU A 6 -21.76 1.32 -18.47
N LEU A 7 -22.71 2.04 -19.08
CA LEU A 7 -23.50 1.57 -20.22
C LEU A 7 -22.64 1.39 -21.49
N GLY A 8 -21.60 2.20 -21.68
CA GLY A 8 -20.67 2.07 -22.80
C GLY A 8 -19.63 0.96 -22.63
N PHE A 9 -19.37 0.53 -21.38
CA PHE A 9 -18.31 -0.42 -21.05
C PHE A 9 -18.81 -1.79 -20.57
N VAL A 10 -20.11 -2.09 -20.72
CA VAL A 10 -20.73 -3.37 -20.30
C VAL A 10 -20.06 -4.60 -20.93
N HIS A 11 -19.43 -4.45 -22.09
CA HIS A 11 -18.85 -5.56 -22.86
C HIS A 11 -17.45 -5.99 -22.39
N ILE A 12 -16.76 -5.23 -21.53
CA ILE A 12 -15.40 -5.54 -21.08
C ILE A 12 -15.44 -6.35 -19.77
N LYS A 13 -15.06 -7.63 -19.84
CA LYS A 13 -14.91 -8.50 -18.66
C LYS A 13 -13.77 -7.97 -17.78
N GLY A 14 -14.10 -7.50 -16.58
CA GLY A 14 -13.16 -6.90 -15.60
C GLY A 14 -13.63 -5.56 -15.04
N LEU A 15 -14.44 -4.82 -15.80
CA LEU A 15 -15.01 -3.54 -15.36
C LEU A 15 -16.27 -3.68 -14.48
N SER A 16 -16.63 -4.91 -14.06
CA SER A 16 -17.75 -5.12 -13.13
C SER A 16 -17.53 -4.45 -11.77
N VAL A 17 -16.29 -4.14 -11.38
CA VAL A 17 -15.97 -3.33 -10.19
C VAL A 17 -16.53 -1.91 -10.31
N LEU A 18 -16.67 -1.37 -11.54
CA LEU A 18 -17.27 -0.06 -11.76
C LEU A 18 -18.75 -0.02 -11.35
N ARG A 19 -19.43 -1.17 -11.33
CA ARG A 19 -20.80 -1.29 -10.80
C ARG A 19 -20.83 -0.94 -9.32
N SER A 20 -19.81 -1.33 -8.57
CA SER A 20 -19.69 -1.05 -7.13
C SER A 20 -19.54 0.45 -6.83
N PHE A 21 -19.04 1.26 -7.76
CA PHE A 21 -18.98 2.73 -7.58
C PHE A 21 -20.35 3.38 -7.41
N ARG A 22 -21.45 2.71 -7.78
CA ARG A 22 -22.81 3.19 -7.45
C ARG A 22 -23.02 3.30 -5.93
N LEU A 23 -22.27 2.58 -5.10
CA LEU A 23 -22.32 2.69 -3.64
C LEU A 23 -21.80 4.04 -3.16
N LEU A 24 -20.89 4.70 -3.89
CA LEU A 24 -20.41 6.06 -3.54
C LEU A 24 -21.54 7.09 -3.48
N ARG A 25 -22.69 6.86 -4.15
CA ARG A 25 -23.85 7.76 -4.02
C ARG A 25 -24.44 7.78 -2.61
N ILE A 26 -24.10 6.82 -1.73
CA ILE A 26 -24.46 6.86 -0.31
C ILE A 26 -23.87 8.10 0.38
N PHE A 27 -22.75 8.65 -0.12
CA PHE A 27 -22.22 9.92 0.35
C PHE A 27 -23.17 11.11 0.08
N LYS A 28 -24.20 10.97 -0.79
CA LYS A 28 -25.26 11.97 -0.90
C LYS A 28 -26.12 12.05 0.37
N LEU A 29 -26.26 10.96 1.13
CA LEU A 29 -26.92 10.97 2.45
C LEU A 29 -26.10 11.74 3.49
N ALA A 30 -24.78 11.88 3.30
CA ALA A 30 -23.96 12.79 4.09
C ALA A 30 -24.41 14.24 3.95
N LYS A 31 -25.03 14.62 2.83
CA LYS A 31 -25.58 15.97 2.64
C LYS A 31 -26.86 16.22 3.45
N SER A 32 -27.66 15.18 3.71
CA SER A 32 -28.90 15.29 4.50
C SER A 32 -28.67 15.19 6.01
N TRP A 33 -27.58 14.56 6.47
CA TRP A 33 -27.26 14.42 7.89
C TRP A 33 -26.12 15.34 8.31
N GLN A 34 -26.44 16.34 9.15
CA GLN A 34 -25.49 17.38 9.59
C GLN A 34 -24.24 16.81 10.28
N THR A 35 -24.37 15.74 11.08
CA THR A 35 -23.24 15.09 11.76
C THR A 35 -22.26 14.46 10.76
N LEU A 36 -22.76 13.72 9.77
CA LEU A 36 -21.93 13.07 8.76
C LEU A 36 -21.27 14.11 7.84
N ASN A 37 -21.97 15.21 7.52
CA ASN A 37 -21.38 16.32 6.76
C ASN A 37 -20.23 17.00 7.52
N ARG A 38 -20.38 17.21 8.83
CA ARG A 38 -19.31 17.78 9.68
C ARG A 38 -18.09 16.86 9.72
N LEU A 39 -18.28 15.55 9.87
CA LEU A 39 -17.17 14.59 9.84
C LEU A 39 -16.42 14.63 8.51
N MET A 40 -17.13 14.61 7.38
CA MET A 40 -16.53 14.70 6.05
C MET A 40 -15.79 16.02 5.83
N ALA A 41 -16.34 17.15 6.31
CA ALA A 41 -15.69 18.45 6.23
C ALA A 41 -14.41 18.51 7.09
N THR A 42 -14.41 17.89 8.27
CA THR A 42 -13.21 17.80 9.12
C THR A 42 -12.14 16.94 8.45
N ILE A 43 -12.50 15.77 7.90
CA ILE A 43 -11.56 14.90 7.16
C ILE A 43 -10.94 15.69 5.98
N GLY A 44 -11.76 16.40 5.20
CA GLY A 44 -11.28 17.21 4.07
C GLY A 44 -10.32 18.32 4.49
N LYS A 45 -10.59 19.02 5.59
CA LYS A 45 -9.70 20.05 6.14
C LYS A 45 -8.39 19.46 6.65
N SER A 46 -8.45 18.30 7.32
CA SER A 46 -7.27 17.61 7.82
C SER A 46 -6.39 17.05 6.70
N ILE A 47 -6.96 16.61 5.56
CA ILE A 47 -6.17 16.13 4.41
C ILE A 47 -5.23 17.21 3.89
N GLY A 48 -5.67 18.47 3.79
CA GLY A 48 -4.81 19.56 3.33
C GLY A 48 -3.59 19.80 4.24
N ALA A 49 -3.78 19.70 5.56
CA ALA A 49 -2.69 19.82 6.52
C ALA A 49 -1.78 18.58 6.57
N LEU A 50 -2.36 17.39 6.37
CA LEU A 50 -1.67 16.09 6.40
C LEU A 50 -1.01 15.74 5.06
N ALA A 51 -1.31 16.46 3.97
CA ALA A 51 -0.82 16.15 2.64
C ALA A 51 0.71 16.16 2.55
N ASN A 52 1.36 17.13 3.21
CA ASN A 52 2.82 17.22 3.22
C ASN A 52 3.45 16.02 3.94
N LEU A 53 2.90 15.60 5.08
CA LEU A 53 3.37 14.41 5.82
C LEU A 53 3.14 13.14 4.99
N THR A 54 1.97 13.02 4.37
CA THR A 54 1.63 11.89 3.51
C THR A 54 2.56 11.78 2.30
N LEU A 55 2.95 12.92 1.71
CA LEU A 55 3.92 12.95 0.60
C LEU A 55 5.28 12.41 1.02
N VAL A 56 5.79 12.84 2.18
CA VAL A 56 7.07 12.35 2.73
C VAL A 56 6.99 10.84 2.98
N LEU A 57 5.89 10.36 3.57
CA LEU A 57 5.67 8.92 3.79
C LEU A 57 5.65 8.12 2.47
N VAL A 58 4.98 8.63 1.44
CA VAL A 58 4.94 7.97 0.12
C VAL A 58 6.33 7.90 -0.51
N ILE A 59 7.11 8.98 -0.43
CA ILE A 59 8.50 9.00 -0.92
C ILE A 59 9.36 8.01 -0.14
N PHE A 60 9.22 7.97 1.18
CA PHE A 60 9.92 7.02 2.05
C PHE A 60 9.60 5.57 1.64
N ILE A 61 8.32 5.22 1.51
CA ILE A 61 7.90 3.87 1.09
C ILE A 61 8.48 3.55 -0.29
N PHE A 62 8.44 4.48 -1.24
CA PHE A 62 8.98 4.28 -2.58
C PHE A 62 10.49 3.95 -2.54
N ILE A 63 11.28 4.74 -1.82
CA ILE A 63 12.73 4.53 -1.71
C ILE A 63 13.04 3.17 -1.10
N PHE A 64 12.43 2.83 0.04
CA PHE A 64 12.68 1.55 0.72
C PHE A 64 12.21 0.36 -0.10
N SER A 65 11.13 0.50 -0.86
CA SER A 65 10.66 -0.55 -1.78
C SER A 65 11.67 -0.84 -2.88
N VAL A 66 12.22 0.21 -3.50
CA VAL A 66 13.23 0.07 -4.55
C VAL A 66 14.54 -0.49 -4.00
N VAL A 67 14.98 0.00 -2.83
CA VAL A 67 16.18 -0.50 -2.15
C VAL A 67 16.03 -1.98 -1.79
N GLY A 68 14.91 -2.38 -1.18
CA GLY A 68 14.64 -3.77 -0.84
C GLY A 68 14.61 -4.68 -2.06
N MET A 69 13.98 -4.24 -3.15
CA MET A 69 13.96 -4.97 -4.42
C MET A 69 15.36 -5.18 -4.99
N GLN A 70 16.20 -4.15 -5.00
CA GLN A 70 17.56 -4.24 -5.55
C GLN A 70 18.49 -5.09 -4.68
N LEU A 71 18.35 -5.04 -3.35
CA LEU A 71 19.22 -5.78 -2.43
C LEU A 71 18.81 -7.26 -2.26
N PHE A 72 17.51 -7.54 -2.28
CA PHE A 72 16.98 -8.86 -1.90
C PHE A 72 16.23 -9.58 -3.03
N GLY A 73 15.76 -8.88 -4.07
CA GLY A 73 14.90 -9.47 -5.11
C GLY A 73 15.50 -10.68 -5.84
N GLN A 74 16.76 -10.56 -6.28
CA GLN A 74 17.45 -11.69 -6.93
C GLN A 74 17.62 -12.89 -5.97
N LYS A 75 17.98 -12.62 -4.71
CA LYS A 75 18.18 -13.67 -3.70
C LYS A 75 16.90 -14.44 -3.37
N TYR A 76 15.75 -13.78 -3.37
CA TYR A 76 14.44 -14.44 -3.22
C TYR A 76 14.16 -15.41 -4.37
N THR A 77 14.48 -15.00 -5.60
CA THR A 77 14.27 -15.84 -6.79
C THR A 77 15.23 -17.03 -6.79
N GLU A 78 16.49 -16.83 -6.41
CA GLU A 78 17.49 -17.90 -6.30
C GLU A 78 17.15 -18.93 -5.20
N LYS A 79 16.64 -18.47 -4.05
CA LYS A 79 16.32 -19.33 -2.91
C LYS A 79 15.05 -20.15 -3.13
N PHE A 80 13.98 -19.50 -3.59
CA PHE A 80 12.64 -20.10 -3.63
C PHE A 80 12.23 -20.59 -5.03
N GLY A 81 12.92 -20.16 -6.09
CA GLY A 81 12.64 -20.59 -7.45
C GLY A 81 11.19 -20.32 -7.86
N LYS A 82 10.38 -21.39 -7.98
CA LYS A 82 8.97 -21.32 -8.36
C LYS A 82 8.01 -21.13 -7.19
N ASP A 83 8.42 -21.49 -5.97
CA ASP A 83 7.57 -21.45 -4.78
C ASP A 83 7.85 -20.17 -3.98
N ILE A 84 7.76 -19.01 -4.66
CA ILE A 84 8.04 -17.71 -4.07
C ILE A 84 6.98 -17.39 -3.01
N PRO A 85 7.39 -16.97 -1.79
CA PRO A 85 6.44 -16.58 -0.76
C PRO A 85 5.59 -15.39 -1.21
N ARG A 86 4.34 -15.33 -0.73
CA ARG A 86 3.39 -14.26 -1.07
C ARG A 86 3.93 -12.86 -0.78
N TRP A 87 4.76 -12.74 0.25
CA TRP A 87 5.49 -11.54 0.61
C TRP A 87 6.95 -11.70 0.16
N ASN A 88 7.32 -11.06 -0.95
CA ASN A 88 8.67 -11.11 -1.51
C ASN A 88 9.15 -9.74 -2.01
N PHE A 89 10.44 -9.64 -2.32
CA PHE A 89 11.08 -8.46 -2.91
C PHE A 89 11.35 -8.60 -4.42
N CYS A 90 10.68 -9.52 -5.12
CA CYS A 90 10.98 -9.81 -6.52
C CYS A 90 10.51 -8.69 -7.46
N ASP A 91 9.35 -8.09 -7.17
CA ASP A 91 8.79 -6.98 -7.94
C ASP A 91 8.62 -5.74 -7.07
N PHE A 92 8.49 -4.59 -7.73
CA PHE A 92 8.23 -3.31 -7.07
C PHE A 92 6.95 -3.33 -6.21
N PHE A 93 5.84 -3.87 -6.74
CA PHE A 93 4.57 -3.88 -6.00
C PHE A 93 4.60 -4.82 -4.80
N HIS A 94 5.24 -5.99 -4.91
CA HIS A 94 5.45 -6.91 -3.79
C HIS A 94 6.35 -6.29 -2.71
N SER A 95 7.44 -5.64 -3.12
CA SER A 95 8.33 -4.89 -2.23
C SER A 95 7.61 -3.75 -1.51
N PHE A 96 6.78 -2.99 -2.24
CA PHE A 96 5.92 -1.94 -1.69
C PHE A 96 4.97 -2.48 -0.64
N MET A 97 4.30 -3.60 -0.92
CA MET A 97 3.39 -4.24 0.02
C MET A 97 4.11 -4.73 1.28
N ILE A 98 5.35 -5.24 1.18
CA ILE A 98 6.16 -5.57 2.37
C ILE A 98 6.47 -4.32 3.19
N VAL A 99 6.98 -3.26 2.57
CA VAL A 99 7.34 -2.02 3.31
C VAL A 99 6.09 -1.45 3.98
N PHE A 100 4.94 -1.45 3.29
CA PHE A 100 3.66 -1.05 3.89
C PHE A 100 3.27 -1.95 5.09
N ARG A 101 3.42 -3.28 4.96
CA ARG A 101 3.16 -4.23 6.04
C ARG A 101 4.05 -3.99 7.28
N VAL A 102 5.32 -3.63 7.06
CA VAL A 102 6.27 -3.24 8.12
C VAL A 102 5.80 -2.00 8.86
N LEU A 103 5.30 -0.98 8.13
CA LEU A 103 4.73 0.24 8.72
C LEU A 103 3.46 -0.03 9.54
N CYS A 104 2.69 -1.06 9.19
CA CYS A 104 1.55 -1.52 9.99
C CYS A 104 1.96 -2.31 11.25
N GLY A 105 3.26 -2.53 11.47
CA GLY A 105 3.81 -3.23 12.64
C GLY A 105 4.13 -4.72 12.42
N GLU A 106 3.83 -5.28 11.25
CA GLU A 106 4.07 -6.69 10.94
C GLU A 106 5.40 -6.90 10.20
N TRP A 107 6.52 -6.66 10.88
CA TRP A 107 7.86 -6.70 10.26
C TRP A 107 8.63 -8.00 10.51
N ILE A 108 8.37 -8.68 11.63
CA ILE A 108 9.16 -9.84 12.08
C ILE A 108 9.07 -11.02 11.10
N GLU A 109 7.87 -11.40 10.65
CA GLU A 109 7.69 -12.54 9.71
C GLU A 109 8.40 -12.30 8.37
N SER A 110 8.27 -11.09 7.82
CA SER A 110 8.91 -10.69 6.56
C SER A 110 10.44 -10.67 6.71
N MET A 111 10.93 -10.24 7.87
CA MET A 111 12.36 -10.25 8.21
C MET A 111 12.93 -11.67 8.28
N TRP A 112 12.24 -12.61 8.94
CA TRP A 112 12.70 -14.01 9.03
C TRP A 112 12.83 -14.64 7.64
N THR A 113 11.82 -14.44 6.79
CA THR A 113 11.85 -14.92 5.40
C THR A 113 13.03 -14.31 4.62
N CYS A 114 13.30 -13.02 4.81
CA CYS A 114 14.44 -12.35 4.17
C CYS A 114 15.77 -12.91 4.70
N LEU A 115 15.89 -13.15 6.00
CA LEU A 115 17.10 -13.67 6.64
C LEU A 115 17.49 -15.04 6.08
N GLU A 116 16.52 -15.91 5.81
CA GLU A 116 16.73 -17.23 5.18
C GLU A 116 17.28 -17.15 3.75
N CYS A 117 17.05 -16.02 3.07
CA CYS A 117 17.47 -15.78 1.68
C CYS A 117 18.78 -15.02 1.58
N ALA A 118 18.89 -13.92 2.31
CA ALA A 118 19.92 -12.92 2.10
C ALA A 118 20.87 -12.73 3.29
N GLY A 119 20.60 -13.39 4.42
CA GLY A 119 21.42 -13.35 5.62
C GLY A 119 21.26 -12.07 6.42
N TRP A 120 22.28 -11.76 7.21
CA TRP A 120 22.28 -10.68 8.19
C TRP A 120 21.90 -9.27 7.68
N PRO A 121 22.10 -8.86 6.40
CA PRO A 121 21.74 -7.51 5.94
C PRO A 121 20.23 -7.21 5.99
N CYS A 122 19.37 -8.23 6.07
CA CYS A 122 17.93 -8.02 6.26
C CYS A 122 17.60 -7.35 7.59
N ILE A 123 18.33 -7.69 8.66
CA ILE A 123 18.06 -7.17 10.01
C ILE A 123 18.15 -5.64 10.06
N PRO A 124 19.27 -4.98 9.68
CA PRO A 124 19.34 -3.53 9.71
C PRO A 124 18.35 -2.88 8.73
N PHE A 125 18.04 -3.50 7.59
CA PHE A 125 17.04 -2.97 6.66
C PHE A 125 15.64 -2.90 7.30
N PHE A 126 15.16 -4.00 7.89
CA PHE A 126 13.83 -4.03 8.51
C PHE A 126 13.73 -3.16 9.76
N ILE A 127 14.77 -3.13 10.59
CA ILE A 127 14.83 -2.26 11.77
C ILE A 127 14.84 -0.78 11.36
N LEU A 128 15.65 -0.40 10.37
CA LEU A 128 15.67 0.98 9.87
C LEU A 128 14.31 1.38 9.28
N THR A 129 13.71 0.49 8.48
CA THR A 129 12.39 0.73 7.88
C THR A 129 11.31 0.94 8.95
N PHE A 130 11.30 0.11 10.00
CA PHE A 130 10.35 0.23 11.10
C PHE A 130 10.58 1.49 11.94
N LEU A 131 11.83 1.80 12.29
CA LEU A 131 12.15 2.97 13.11
C LEU A 131 11.86 4.28 12.38
N VAL A 132 12.37 4.44 11.16
CA VAL A 132 12.16 5.67 10.38
C VAL A 132 10.69 5.78 9.98
N GLY A 133 10.06 4.67 9.60
CA GLY A 133 8.67 4.62 9.21
C GLY A 133 7.66 4.98 10.31
N ASN A 134 7.97 4.68 11.57
CA ASN A 134 7.16 5.10 12.72
C ASN A 134 7.50 6.50 13.23
N LEU A 135 8.64 7.06 12.81
CA LEU A 135 9.07 8.40 13.19
C LEU A 135 8.49 9.48 12.25
N VAL A 136 8.25 9.11 10.99
CA VAL A 136 7.58 9.93 9.96
C VAL A 136 6.07 9.92 10.20
#